data_AF-A0AAV4XK08-F1
#
_entry.id   AF-A0AAV4XK08-F1
#
_cell.length_a   1.000
_cell.length_b   1.000
_cell.length_c   1.000
_cell.angle_alpha   90.00
_cell.angle_beta   90.00
_cell.angle_gamma   90.00
#
_symmetry.space_group_name_H-M   'P 1'
#
loop_
_entity.id
_entity.type
_entity.pdbx_description
1 polymer ?
#
loop_
_entity_poly.entity_id
_entity_poly.type
_entity_poly.pdbx_seq_one_letter_code
_entity_poly.pdbx_strand_id
1 'polypeptide(L)'
;MSDLSDASVEDDFVTNIPSINSQKRKIIPVNNVAGLQAKLKDFQLNGDWLEKLDVSVKTSAPELETSNKKSTAVDTEAEHDFKREMIFYNQALAGVNKALKRLKKIGIPTKRPEDFFAEMAKSDNHMKKVREKLLNKKMVVERTEKIRAIRDQKKQGKKIQREVIENRKKEKKQMINALKKTKKGKMDAGKLLGEKNGPGKFQGEKNGPGKFQGEKKGPGKQDFKKKKVER
;
A
#
# COMPACT_ATOMS: atom_id res chain seq x y z
N MET A 1 -58.85 36.11 -41.96
CA MET A 1 -58.04 36.18 -43.19
C MET A 1 -56.61 36.35 -42.74
N SER A 2 -55.78 35.40 -43.13
CA SER A 2 -54.41 35.15 -42.68
C SER A 2 -53.41 36.11 -43.31
N ASP A 3 -52.50 36.64 -42.49
CA ASP A 3 -51.28 37.31 -42.91
C ASP A 3 -50.38 36.33 -43.69
N LEU A 4 -50.20 36.58 -44.98
CA LEU A 4 -49.38 35.79 -45.90
C LEU A 4 -48.19 36.58 -46.49
N SER A 5 -47.82 37.72 -45.90
CA SER A 5 -46.77 38.59 -46.47
C SER A 5 -45.40 38.54 -45.76
N ASP A 6 -45.30 37.93 -44.57
CA ASP A 6 -44.08 37.98 -43.75
C ASP A 6 -43.21 36.71 -43.86
N ALA A 7 -43.79 35.58 -44.29
CA ALA A 7 -43.05 34.32 -44.40
C ALA A 7 -42.07 34.26 -45.60
N SER A 8 -42.31 35.06 -46.65
CA SER A 8 -41.52 34.99 -47.88
C SER A 8 -40.17 35.72 -47.78
N VAL A 9 -40.06 36.70 -46.89
CA VAL A 9 -38.83 37.51 -46.74
C VAL A 9 -37.77 36.78 -45.90
N GLU A 10 -38.21 35.91 -44.97
CA GLU A 10 -37.29 35.10 -44.15
C GLU A 10 -36.67 33.95 -44.93
N ASP A 11 -37.41 33.32 -45.85
CA ASP A 11 -36.92 32.20 -46.67
C ASP A 11 -35.86 32.65 -47.71
N ASP A 12 -35.98 33.85 -48.26
CA ASP A 12 -35.03 34.41 -49.23
C ASP A 12 -33.69 34.84 -48.58
N PHE A 13 -33.70 35.18 -47.29
CA PHE A 13 -32.47 35.52 -46.56
C PHE A 13 -31.66 34.28 -46.18
N VAL A 14 -32.32 33.17 -45.88
CA VAL A 14 -31.67 31.90 -45.50
C VAL A 14 -31.11 31.16 -46.72
N THR A 15 -31.73 31.28 -47.89
CA THR A 15 -31.31 30.58 -49.12
C THR A 15 -30.13 31.22 -49.83
N ASN A 16 -29.84 32.51 -49.57
CA ASN A 16 -28.74 33.25 -50.21
C ASN A 16 -27.51 33.45 -49.32
N ILE A 17 -27.32 32.60 -48.30
CA ILE A 17 -26.03 32.49 -47.63
C ILE A 17 -25.17 31.59 -48.52
N PRO A 18 -24.17 32.13 -49.25
CA PRO A 18 -23.24 31.27 -49.97
C PRO A 18 -22.64 30.32 -48.96
N SER A 19 -22.89 29.03 -49.14
CA SER A 19 -22.25 27.97 -48.36
C SER A 19 -20.76 28.16 -48.53
N ILE A 20 -20.13 28.83 -47.57
CA ILE A 20 -18.68 28.96 -47.49
C ILE A 20 -18.23 27.53 -47.29
N ASN A 21 -17.89 26.90 -48.40
CA ASN A 21 -17.30 25.59 -48.46
C ASN A 21 -16.03 25.68 -47.63
N SER A 22 -16.18 25.35 -46.35
CA SER A 22 -15.16 25.44 -45.33
C SER A 22 -14.26 24.25 -45.57
N GLN A 23 -13.55 24.27 -46.70
CA GLN A 23 -12.42 23.40 -46.95
C GLN A 23 -11.55 23.56 -45.71
N LYS A 24 -11.53 22.52 -44.86
CA LYS A 24 -10.70 22.48 -43.67
C LYS A 24 -9.28 22.73 -44.17
N ARG A 25 -8.82 23.98 -44.06
CA ARG A 25 -7.48 24.37 -44.49
C ARG A 25 -6.54 23.42 -43.75
N LYS A 26 -5.75 22.64 -44.48
CA LYS A 26 -4.71 21.81 -43.87
C LYS A 26 -3.75 22.79 -43.20
N ILE A 27 -3.92 22.99 -41.90
CA ILE A 27 -3.01 23.82 -41.11
C ILE A 27 -1.69 23.05 -41.07
N ILE A 28 -0.71 23.51 -41.85
CA ILE A 28 0.65 23.01 -41.74
C ILE A 28 1.17 23.54 -40.40
N PRO A 29 1.58 22.68 -39.46
CA PRO A 29 2.17 23.16 -38.21
C PRO A 29 3.52 23.81 -38.55
N VAL A 30 3.55 25.14 -38.62
CA VAL A 30 4.78 25.91 -38.83
C VAL A 30 5.41 26.19 -37.47
N ASN A 31 6.57 25.61 -37.20
CA ASN A 31 7.35 25.94 -36.01
C ASN A 31 8.11 27.25 -36.21
N ASN A 32 7.50 28.38 -35.87
CA ASN A 32 8.14 29.69 -35.92
C ASN A 32 9.09 29.91 -34.73
N VAL A 33 10.29 29.33 -34.81
CA VAL A 33 11.30 29.43 -33.75
C VAL A 33 11.70 30.88 -33.44
N ALA A 34 11.82 31.73 -34.47
CA ALA A 34 12.19 33.13 -34.29
C ALA A 34 11.13 33.92 -33.51
N GLY A 35 9.84 33.71 -33.84
CA GLY A 35 8.73 34.31 -33.11
C GLY A 35 8.63 33.82 -31.66
N LEU A 36 8.85 32.52 -31.42
CA LEU A 36 8.89 31.95 -30.07
C LEU A 36 10.02 32.55 -29.22
N GLN A 37 11.22 32.72 -29.79
CA GLN A 37 12.34 33.34 -29.10
C GLN A 37 12.11 34.83 -28.82
N ALA A 38 11.49 35.57 -29.75
CA ALA A 38 11.11 36.96 -29.53
C ALA A 38 10.13 37.07 -28.36
N LYS A 39 9.08 36.24 -28.34
CA LYS A 39 8.11 36.23 -27.24
C LYS A 39 8.68 35.76 -25.91
N LEU A 40 9.62 34.81 -25.93
CA LEU A 40 10.33 34.42 -24.72
C LEU A 40 11.06 35.62 -24.11
N LYS A 41 11.76 36.42 -24.93
CA LYS A 41 12.44 37.63 -24.46
C LYS A 41 11.45 38.67 -23.92
N ASP A 42 10.30 38.84 -24.56
CA ASP A 42 9.25 39.76 -24.10
C ASP A 42 8.73 39.37 -22.71
N PHE A 43 8.57 38.07 -22.42
CA PHE A 43 8.00 37.57 -21.16
C PHE A 43 9.03 37.27 -20.06
N GLN A 44 10.30 37.13 -20.41
CA GLN A 44 11.32 36.70 -19.47
C GLN A 44 11.59 37.79 -18.42
N LEU A 45 11.29 37.49 -17.16
CA LEU A 45 11.67 38.33 -16.04
C LEU A 45 13.12 38.05 -15.64
N ASN A 46 13.99 39.05 -15.79
CA ASN A 46 15.38 38.99 -15.37
C ASN A 46 15.49 39.46 -13.90
N GLY A 47 15.04 38.62 -12.97
CA GLY A 47 15.20 38.83 -11.53
C GLY A 47 16.25 37.91 -10.91
N ASP A 48 16.52 38.11 -9.62
CA ASP A 48 17.35 37.18 -8.85
C ASP A 48 16.69 35.80 -8.74
N TRP A 49 17.48 34.78 -8.46
CA TRP A 49 16.91 33.43 -8.29
C TRP A 49 15.93 33.35 -7.12
N LEU A 50 16.16 34.14 -6.06
CA LEU A 50 15.32 34.13 -4.86
C LEU A 50 13.88 34.58 -5.12
N GLU A 51 13.65 35.45 -6.12
CA GLU A 51 12.31 35.91 -6.49
C GLU A 51 11.57 34.87 -7.34
N LYS A 52 12.32 34.05 -8.09
CA LYS A 52 11.76 33.03 -8.97
C LYS A 52 11.54 31.68 -8.27
N LEU A 53 12.44 31.32 -7.34
CA LEU A 53 12.48 30.03 -6.63
C LEU A 53 12.34 28.80 -7.54
N ASP A 54 12.75 28.93 -8.80
CA ASP A 54 12.57 27.93 -9.83
C ASP A 54 13.73 26.93 -9.83
N VAL A 55 13.43 25.63 -9.94
CA VAL A 55 14.46 24.58 -10.02
C VAL A 55 14.15 23.61 -11.13
N SER A 56 14.98 23.65 -12.17
CA SER A 56 14.92 22.70 -13.26
C SER A 56 15.75 21.45 -12.94
N VAL A 57 15.08 20.30 -12.94
CA VAL A 57 15.71 18.98 -12.83
C VAL A 57 15.50 18.25 -14.13
N LYS A 58 16.60 17.95 -14.83
CA LYS A 58 16.57 17.00 -15.94
C LYS A 58 16.16 15.65 -15.37
N THR A 59 15.05 15.12 -15.85
CA THR A 59 14.59 13.77 -15.52
C THR A 59 15.61 12.80 -16.11
N SER A 60 16.46 12.21 -15.28
CA SER A 60 17.16 10.99 -15.67
C SER A 60 16.11 9.88 -15.65
N ALA A 61 15.32 9.76 -16.71
CA ALA A 61 14.74 8.47 -17.03
C ALA A 61 15.94 7.52 -17.17
N PRO A 62 16.08 6.46 -16.35
CA PRO A 62 17.24 5.59 -16.37
C PRO A 62 17.30 4.69 -17.62
N GLU A 63 16.87 5.18 -18.80
CA GLU A 63 16.90 4.39 -20.03
C GLU A 63 16.87 5.19 -21.36
N LEU A 64 17.14 6.51 -21.36
CA LEU A 64 17.18 7.27 -22.63
C LEU A 64 18.58 7.69 -23.12
N GLU A 65 19.63 7.46 -22.32
CA GLU A 65 21.02 7.83 -22.69
C GLU A 65 21.90 6.60 -22.98
N THR A 66 21.38 5.38 -22.83
CA THR A 66 22.14 4.13 -23.09
C THR A 66 21.34 3.12 -23.91
N SER A 67 20.80 3.51 -25.05
CA SER A 67 20.79 2.62 -26.21
C SER A 67 20.43 3.38 -27.47
N ASN A 68 21.30 3.30 -28.48
CA ASN A 68 20.95 3.50 -29.89
C ASN A 68 20.02 2.38 -30.36
N LYS A 69 18.88 2.18 -29.70
CA LYS A 69 17.77 1.40 -30.19
C LYS A 69 16.58 2.34 -30.30
N LYS A 70 16.21 2.65 -31.54
CA LYS A 70 14.85 3.03 -31.89
C LYS A 70 13.94 1.87 -31.47
N SER A 71 13.57 1.82 -30.19
CA SER A 71 12.53 0.92 -29.71
C SER A 71 11.24 1.74 -29.60
N THR A 72 10.25 1.31 -30.37
CA THR A 72 8.83 1.59 -30.23
C THR A 72 8.30 1.06 -28.89
N ALA A 73 8.97 1.41 -27.79
CA ALA A 73 8.76 0.86 -26.44
C ALA A 73 8.53 1.94 -25.38
N VAL A 74 8.45 3.22 -25.78
CA VAL A 74 8.11 4.33 -24.87
C VAL A 74 6.66 4.22 -24.37
N ASP A 75 5.80 3.48 -25.07
CA ASP A 75 4.38 3.34 -24.71
C ASP A 75 4.13 2.44 -23.50
N THR A 76 5.01 1.51 -23.15
CA THR A 76 4.74 0.57 -22.03
C THR A 76 5.10 1.16 -20.66
N GLU A 77 6.10 2.03 -20.56
CA GLU A 77 6.48 2.68 -19.29
C GLU A 77 5.47 3.77 -18.89
N ALA A 78 4.92 4.46 -19.88
CA ALA A 78 3.95 5.54 -19.68
C ALA A 78 2.62 5.02 -19.10
N GLU A 79 2.22 3.79 -19.40
CA GLU A 79 0.98 3.19 -18.91
C GLU A 79 1.08 2.68 -17.45
N HIS A 80 2.29 2.45 -16.95
CA HIS A 80 2.52 1.98 -15.59
C HIS A 80 2.53 3.12 -14.56
N ASP A 81 1.35 3.39 -13.98
CA ASP A 81 1.13 4.47 -13.01
C ASP A 81 2.15 4.47 -11.84
N PHE A 82 2.39 3.32 -11.19
CA PHE A 82 3.36 3.25 -10.08
C PHE A 82 4.79 3.63 -10.47
N LYS A 83 5.24 3.25 -11.67
CA LYS A 83 6.58 3.60 -12.16
C LYS A 83 6.65 5.11 -12.44
N ARG A 84 5.61 5.65 -13.07
CA ARG A 84 5.49 7.08 -13.37
C ARG A 84 5.46 7.93 -12.10
N GLU A 85 4.67 7.55 -11.10
CA GLU A 85 4.62 8.23 -9.80
C GLU A 85 5.98 8.21 -9.09
N MET A 86 6.73 7.10 -9.18
CA MET A 86 8.08 7.02 -8.63
C MET A 86 9.05 7.98 -9.33
N ILE A 87 8.95 8.14 -10.65
CA ILE A 87 9.77 9.09 -11.42
C ILE A 87 9.46 10.52 -10.99
N PHE A 88 8.17 10.89 -10.88
CA PHE A 88 7.77 12.21 -10.41
C PHE A 88 8.25 12.50 -8.99
N TYR A 89 8.11 11.52 -8.10
CA TYR A 89 8.61 11.62 -6.73
C TYR A 89 10.12 11.87 -6.69
N ASN A 90 10.90 11.11 -7.46
CA ASN A 90 12.35 11.26 -7.49
C ASN A 90 12.79 12.59 -8.12
N GLN A 91 12.09 13.06 -9.16
CA GLN A 91 12.35 14.35 -9.77
C GLN A 91 12.08 15.50 -8.79
N ALA A 92 10.95 15.45 -8.08
CA ALA A 92 10.60 16.42 -7.05
C ALA A 92 11.62 16.43 -5.90
N LEU A 93 12.02 15.25 -5.41
CA LEU A 93 13.01 15.11 -4.34
C LEU A 93 14.37 15.70 -4.76
N ALA A 94 14.83 15.43 -5.98
CA ALA A 94 16.06 16.01 -6.51
C ALA A 94 15.96 17.54 -6.63
N GLY A 95 14.79 18.07 -7.01
CA GLY A 95 14.52 19.51 -7.09
C GLY A 95 14.58 20.18 -5.72
N VAL A 96 13.88 19.62 -4.74
CA VAL A 96 13.89 20.07 -3.34
C VAL A 96 15.31 20.06 -2.79
N ASN A 97 16.09 18.99 -3.02
CA ASN A 97 17.47 18.92 -2.55
C ASN A 97 18.37 20.00 -3.16
N LYS A 98 18.19 20.34 -4.44
CA LYS A 98 18.90 21.46 -5.08
C LYS A 98 18.47 22.81 -4.50
N ALA A 99 17.16 23.04 -4.35
CA ALA A 99 16.60 24.26 -3.78
C ALA A 99 17.10 24.49 -2.34
N LEU A 100 17.01 23.47 -1.49
CA LEU A 100 17.44 23.53 -0.09
C LEU A 100 18.92 23.86 0.05
N LYS A 101 19.79 23.31 -0.82
CA LYS A 101 21.21 23.65 -0.83
C LYS A 101 21.44 25.13 -1.18
N ARG A 102 20.68 25.68 -2.14
CA ARG A 102 20.77 27.10 -2.51
C ARG A 102 20.25 28.00 -1.38
N LEU A 103 19.07 27.71 -0.82
CA LEU A 103 18.48 28.49 0.27
C LEU A 103 19.35 28.52 1.52
N LYS A 104 19.99 27.40 1.87
CA LYS A 104 20.95 27.33 2.99
C LYS A 104 22.17 28.23 2.77
N LYS A 105 22.67 28.37 1.53
CA LYS A 105 23.79 29.28 1.22
C LYS A 105 23.42 30.74 1.42
N ILE A 106 22.15 31.10 1.15
CA ILE A 106 21.63 32.45 1.33
C ILE A 106 21.25 32.71 2.80
N GLY A 107 21.21 31.67 3.65
CA GLY A 107 20.90 31.79 5.08
C GLY A 107 19.39 31.82 5.40
N ILE A 108 18.53 31.38 4.47
CA ILE A 108 17.07 31.41 4.66
C ILE A 108 16.60 30.17 5.41
N PRO A 109 15.81 30.32 6.50
CA PRO A 109 15.23 29.18 7.21
C PRO A 109 14.15 28.51 6.36
N THR A 110 14.28 27.19 6.15
CA THR A 110 13.37 26.44 5.27
C THR A 110 12.39 25.52 6.00
N LYS A 111 12.62 25.25 7.29
CA LYS A 111 11.75 24.39 8.09
C LYS A 111 10.67 25.23 8.76
N ARG A 112 9.42 24.76 8.68
CA ARG A 112 8.32 25.32 9.47
C ARG A 112 8.51 24.98 10.95
N PRO A 113 8.57 25.99 11.86
CA PRO A 113 8.56 25.75 13.29
C PRO A 113 7.25 25.09 13.76
N GLU A 114 7.32 24.26 14.80
CA GLU A 114 6.12 23.59 15.35
C GLU A 114 5.12 24.56 15.97
N ASP A 115 5.62 25.68 16.50
CA ASP A 115 4.83 26.72 17.18
C ASP A 115 4.31 27.83 16.23
N PHE A 116 4.48 27.66 14.91
CA PHE A 116 3.98 28.62 13.93
C PHE A 116 2.61 28.19 13.38
N PHE A 117 1.55 28.72 13.99
CA PHE A 117 0.16 28.49 13.60
C PHE A 117 -0.29 29.52 12.55
N ALA A 118 -0.21 29.12 11.28
CA ALA A 118 -0.77 29.85 10.14
C ALA A 118 -1.79 28.96 9.42
N GLU A 119 -2.64 29.59 8.61
CA GLU A 119 -3.61 28.88 7.80
C GLU A 119 -2.90 27.89 6.86
N MET A 120 -3.39 26.65 6.85
CA MET A 120 -2.87 25.57 6.02
C MET A 120 -3.79 25.30 4.84
N ALA A 121 -3.24 24.78 3.74
CA ALA A 121 -4.01 24.45 2.55
C ALA A 121 -5.19 23.47 2.79
N LYS A 122 -5.17 22.73 3.91
CA LYS A 122 -6.27 21.84 4.35
C LYS A 122 -6.58 22.10 5.82
N SER A 123 -7.87 22.10 6.16
CA SER A 123 -8.31 22.27 7.55
C SER A 123 -7.98 21.07 8.44
N ASP A 124 -7.80 21.31 9.73
CA ASP A 124 -7.52 20.26 10.72
C ASP A 124 -8.66 19.24 10.83
N ASN A 125 -9.91 19.71 10.67
CA ASN A 125 -11.08 18.84 10.62
C ASN A 125 -11.00 17.85 9.45
N HIS A 126 -10.50 18.27 8.28
CA HIS A 126 -10.27 17.37 7.16
C HIS A 126 -9.13 16.39 7.47
N MET A 127 -8.00 16.87 8.01
CA MET A 127 -6.86 16.01 8.33
C MET A 127 -7.15 14.99 9.44
N LYS A 128 -8.03 15.31 10.39
CA LYS A 128 -8.54 14.37 11.40
C LYS A 128 -9.27 13.19 10.74
N LYS A 129 -10.14 13.46 9.75
CA LYS A 129 -10.85 12.41 8.98
C LYS A 129 -9.88 11.54 8.18
N VAL A 130 -8.86 12.14 7.58
CA VAL A 130 -7.82 11.38 6.85
C VAL A 130 -7.05 10.46 7.81
N ARG A 131 -6.64 10.97 8.97
CA ARG A 131 -5.92 10.21 10.00
C ARG A 131 -6.74 9.03 10.51
N GLU A 132 -8.03 9.25 10.78
CA GLU A 132 -8.95 8.19 11.20
C GLU A 132 -9.05 7.07 10.16
N LYS A 133 -9.18 7.41 8.87
CA LYS A 133 -9.20 6.42 7.79
C LYS A 133 -7.91 5.61 7.69
N LEU A 134 -6.75 6.26 7.86
CA LEU A 134 -5.45 5.57 7.85
C LEU A 134 -5.31 4.61 9.03
N LEU A 135 -5.71 5.05 10.23
CA LEU A 135 -5.67 4.22 11.43
C LEU A 135 -6.63 3.03 11.31
N ASN A 136 -7.84 3.23 10.78
CA ASN A 136 -8.79 2.16 10.51
C ASN A 136 -8.23 1.13 9.53
N LYS A 137 -7.59 1.55 8.44
CA LYS A 137 -6.92 0.63 7.50
C LYS A 137 -5.83 -0.19 8.18
N LYS A 138 -4.98 0.45 9.00
CA LYS A 138 -3.93 -0.23 9.76
C LYS A 138 -4.52 -1.28 10.72
N MET A 139 -5.55 -0.92 11.48
CA MET A 139 -6.23 -1.85 12.39
C MET A 139 -6.84 -3.05 11.67
N VAL A 140 -7.40 -2.86 10.47
CA VAL A 140 -7.94 -3.96 9.66
C VAL A 140 -6.82 -4.91 9.25
N VAL A 141 -5.70 -4.41 8.74
CA VAL A 141 -4.54 -5.23 8.35
C VAL A 141 -4.02 -6.02 9.55
N GLU A 142 -3.75 -5.36 10.67
CA GLU A 142 -3.27 -6.02 11.89
C GLU A 142 -4.25 -7.09 12.41
N ARG A 143 -5.57 -6.82 12.34
CA ARG A 143 -6.58 -7.80 12.73
C ARG A 143 -6.55 -9.02 11.82
N THR A 144 -6.42 -8.83 10.51
CA THR A 144 -6.33 -9.95 9.56
C THR A 144 -5.08 -10.79 9.77
N GLU A 145 -3.94 -10.16 10.06
CA GLU A 145 -2.68 -10.83 10.36
C GLU A 145 -2.78 -11.62 11.68
N LYS A 146 -3.33 -11.01 12.74
CA LYS A 146 -3.59 -11.68 14.03
C LYS A 146 -4.49 -12.90 13.85
N ILE A 147 -5.56 -12.78 13.06
CA ILE A 147 -6.46 -13.91 12.76
C ILE A 147 -5.71 -15.02 12.02
N ARG A 148 -4.86 -14.69 11.04
CA ARG A 148 -4.03 -15.67 10.32
C ARG A 148 -3.07 -16.38 11.28
N ALA A 149 -2.37 -15.64 12.13
CA ALA A 149 -1.48 -16.20 13.14
C ALA A 149 -2.21 -17.15 14.11
N ILE A 150 -3.40 -16.77 14.61
CA ILE A 150 -4.22 -17.63 15.48
C ILE A 150 -4.63 -18.91 14.76
N ARG A 151 -5.00 -18.84 13.48
CA ARG A 151 -5.34 -20.04 12.69
C ARG A 151 -4.15 -20.97 12.52
N ASP A 152 -2.97 -20.43 12.26
CA ASP A 152 -1.76 -21.22 12.06
C ASP A 152 -1.27 -21.85 13.37
N GLN A 153 -1.34 -21.12 14.49
CA GLN A 153 -1.11 -21.66 15.83
C GLN A 153 -2.07 -22.82 16.15
N LYS A 154 -3.37 -22.68 15.84
CA LYS A 154 -4.35 -23.77 16.05
C LYS A 154 -4.04 -25.00 15.18
N LYS A 155 -3.61 -24.81 13.93
CA LYS A 155 -3.20 -25.91 13.05
C LYS A 155 -1.96 -26.62 13.59
N GLN A 156 -0.94 -25.86 14.00
CA GLN A 156 0.29 -26.39 14.58
C GLN A 156 0.00 -27.13 15.90
N GLY A 157 -0.82 -26.56 16.79
CA GLY A 157 -1.23 -27.21 18.03
C GLY A 157 -1.88 -28.58 17.80
N LYS A 158 -2.76 -28.71 16.78
CA LYS A 158 -3.33 -30.02 16.40
C LYS A 158 -2.30 -31.01 15.86
N LYS A 159 -1.30 -30.55 15.09
CA LYS A 159 -0.21 -31.40 14.58
C LYS A 159 0.67 -31.89 15.73
N ILE A 160 1.09 -30.98 16.62
CA ILE A 160 1.89 -31.31 17.81
C ILE A 160 1.15 -32.32 18.70
N GLN A 161 -0.14 -32.13 18.95
CA GLN A 161 -0.93 -33.09 19.73
C GLN A 161 -0.93 -34.50 19.10
N ARG A 162 -1.08 -34.60 17.78
CA ARG A 162 -1.03 -35.90 17.07
C ARG A 162 0.35 -36.54 17.15
N GLU A 163 1.39 -35.75 16.90
CA GLU A 163 2.79 -36.18 16.94
C GLU A 163 3.20 -36.66 18.34
N VAL A 164 2.82 -35.93 19.39
CA VAL A 164 3.06 -36.33 20.78
C VAL A 164 2.37 -37.66 21.10
N ILE A 165 1.13 -37.86 20.66
CA ILE A 165 0.42 -39.14 20.85
C ILE A 165 1.10 -40.28 20.09
N GLU A 166 1.55 -40.02 18.85
CA GLU A 166 2.24 -41.01 18.03
C GLU A 166 3.60 -41.39 18.62
N ASN A 167 4.40 -40.41 19.06
CA ASN A 167 5.69 -40.63 19.71
C ASN A 167 5.53 -41.42 21.01
N ARG A 168 4.55 -41.07 21.86
CA ARG A 168 4.23 -41.85 23.07
C ARG A 168 3.85 -43.29 22.74
N LYS A 169 3.10 -43.54 21.65
CA LYS A 169 2.76 -44.91 21.20
C LYS A 169 4.01 -45.65 20.69
N LYS A 170 4.88 -44.98 19.93
CA LYS A 170 6.15 -45.54 19.44
C LYS A 170 7.07 -45.90 20.60
N GLU A 171 7.27 -45.01 21.56
CA GLU A 171 8.05 -45.22 22.78
C GLU A 171 7.52 -46.41 23.59
N LYS A 172 6.19 -46.47 23.82
CA LYS A 172 5.56 -47.63 24.51
C LYS A 172 5.81 -48.94 23.77
N LYS A 173 5.67 -48.96 22.44
CA LYS A 173 5.95 -50.16 21.62
C LYS A 173 7.43 -50.55 21.70
N GLN A 174 8.35 -49.60 21.63
CA GLN A 174 9.79 -49.83 21.77
C GLN A 174 10.12 -50.39 23.16
N MET A 175 9.55 -49.83 24.22
CA MET A 175 9.72 -50.30 25.59
C MET A 175 9.19 -51.73 25.78
N ILE A 176 7.99 -52.04 25.27
CA ILE A 176 7.42 -53.40 25.32
C ILE A 176 8.30 -54.38 24.53
N ASN A 177 8.80 -53.98 23.36
CA ASN A 177 9.69 -54.82 22.56
C ASN A 177 11.02 -55.07 23.26
N ALA A 178 11.58 -54.07 23.94
CA ALA A 178 12.79 -54.21 24.75
C ALA A 178 12.56 -55.17 25.93
N LEU A 179 11.43 -55.05 26.65
CA LEU A 179 11.03 -55.98 27.72
C LEU A 179 10.82 -57.42 27.22
N LYS A 180 10.23 -57.61 26.03
CA LYS A 180 10.06 -58.93 25.42
C LYS A 180 11.42 -59.55 25.03
N LYS A 181 12.37 -58.74 24.57
CA LYS A 181 13.72 -59.19 24.20
C LYS A 181 14.55 -59.56 25.44
N THR A 182 14.45 -58.81 26.54
CA THR A 182 15.09 -59.17 27.82
C THR A 182 14.47 -60.41 28.44
N LYS A 183 13.12 -60.54 28.45
CA LYS A 183 12.44 -61.76 28.93
C LYS A 183 12.85 -63.03 28.15
N LYS A 184 13.20 -62.90 26.86
CA LYS A 184 13.68 -64.01 26.01
C LYS A 184 15.20 -64.26 26.13
N GLY A 185 15.90 -63.61 27.08
CA GLY A 185 17.33 -63.82 27.32
C GLY A 185 18.26 -63.30 26.23
N LYS A 186 17.76 -62.51 25.27
CA LYS A 186 18.55 -61.99 24.14
C LYS A 186 19.24 -60.64 24.42
N MET A 187 19.01 -60.04 25.59
CA MET A 187 19.61 -58.78 26.04
C MET A 187 19.76 -58.79 27.56
N ASP A 188 20.91 -58.36 28.09
CA ASP A 188 21.14 -58.23 29.53
C ASP A 188 20.26 -57.15 30.18
N ALA A 189 19.75 -57.43 31.38
CA ALA A 189 18.90 -56.52 32.14
C ALA A 189 19.61 -55.17 32.44
N GLY A 190 20.95 -55.18 32.55
CA GLY A 190 21.76 -53.97 32.74
C GLY A 190 21.70 -52.97 31.58
N LYS A 191 21.51 -53.43 30.33
CA LYS A 191 21.35 -52.55 29.15
C LYS A 191 19.95 -51.96 28.99
N LEU A 192 18.92 -52.59 29.58
CA LEU A 192 17.56 -52.06 29.59
C LEU A 192 17.41 -50.89 30.60
N LEU A 193 18.22 -50.91 31.65
CA LEU A 193 18.25 -49.95 32.75
C LEU A 193 19.36 -48.90 32.64
N GLY A 194 20.10 -48.85 31.52
CA GLY A 194 21.28 -48.01 31.35
C GLY A 194 21.08 -46.53 31.74
N GLU A 195 21.70 -46.18 32.87
CA GLU A 195 22.05 -44.85 33.40
C GLU A 195 21.04 -43.71 33.21
N LYS A 196 20.10 -43.61 34.16
CA LYS A 196 19.77 -42.30 34.76
C LYS A 196 20.20 -42.31 36.22
N ASN A 197 21.48 -41.99 36.47
CA ASN A 197 21.89 -41.47 37.77
C ASN A 197 21.23 -40.10 37.95
N GLY A 198 20.21 -40.04 38.81
CA GLY A 198 19.54 -38.82 39.25
C GLY A 198 18.19 -39.13 39.92
N PRO A 199 17.97 -38.79 41.20
CA PRO A 199 16.79 -39.21 41.94
C PRO A 199 15.57 -38.41 41.47
N GLY A 200 14.70 -39.03 40.68
CA GLY A 200 13.44 -38.44 40.23
C GLY A 200 12.29 -39.40 40.47
N LYS A 201 11.58 -39.18 41.58
CA LYS A 201 10.42 -39.94 42.07
C LYS A 201 9.44 -40.30 40.95
N PHE A 202 9.20 -41.60 40.75
CA PHE A 202 8.04 -42.08 40.00
C PHE A 202 6.84 -42.15 40.96
N GLN A 203 6.14 -41.04 41.16
CA GLN A 203 4.85 -41.04 41.82
C GLN A 203 3.78 -41.55 40.85
N GLY A 204 3.20 -42.71 41.15
CA GLY A 204 2.00 -43.18 40.51
C GLY A 204 0.80 -42.37 41.00
N GLU A 205 0.38 -41.35 40.25
CA GLU A 205 -0.93 -40.76 40.44
C GLU A 205 -2.00 -41.60 39.73
N LYS A 206 -2.75 -42.35 40.53
CA LYS A 206 -4.10 -42.82 40.17
C LYS A 206 -5.02 -41.61 40.17
N ASN A 207 -5.25 -40.99 39.01
CA ASN A 207 -6.40 -40.11 38.83
C ASN A 207 -7.45 -40.83 37.97
N GLY A 208 -8.59 -41.11 38.60
CA GLY A 208 -9.77 -41.73 38.00
C GLY A 208 -10.42 -40.85 36.92
N PRO A 209 -11.50 -41.33 36.26
CA PRO A 209 -12.11 -40.63 35.15
C PRO A 209 -12.91 -39.42 35.67
N GLY A 210 -12.27 -38.26 35.66
CA GLY A 210 -12.93 -36.97 35.83
C GLY A 210 -13.82 -36.70 34.61
N LYS A 211 -15.13 -36.80 34.80
CA LYS A 211 -16.17 -36.35 33.87
C LYS A 211 -15.93 -34.87 33.57
N PHE A 212 -15.43 -34.54 32.38
CA PHE A 212 -15.46 -33.17 31.87
C PHE A 212 -16.80 -32.95 31.18
N GLN A 213 -17.82 -32.58 31.98
CA GLN A 213 -19.06 -32.02 31.45
C GLN A 213 -18.72 -30.72 30.73
N GLY A 214 -19.13 -30.63 29.46
CA GLY A 214 -18.94 -29.45 28.65
C GLY A 214 -19.82 -28.30 29.14
N GLU A 215 -19.19 -27.27 29.71
CA GLU A 215 -19.80 -25.94 29.74
C GLU A 215 -19.70 -25.31 28.34
N LYS A 216 -20.78 -25.46 27.57
CA LYS A 216 -21.09 -24.55 26.48
C LYS A 216 -21.44 -23.18 27.08
N LYS A 217 -20.45 -22.33 27.30
CA LYS A 217 -20.66 -20.87 27.40
C LYS A 217 -20.25 -20.24 26.09
N GLY A 218 -21.21 -20.09 25.19
CA GLY A 218 -21.07 -19.22 24.03
C GLY A 218 -20.91 -17.76 24.49
N PRO A 219 -20.13 -16.93 23.79
CA PRO A 219 -20.04 -15.52 24.14
C PRO A 219 -21.41 -14.87 23.91
N GLY A 220 -22.01 -14.40 25.00
CA GLY A 220 -23.25 -13.63 24.99
C GLY A 220 -23.11 -12.41 24.09
N LYS A 221 -24.14 -12.21 23.26
CA LYS A 221 -24.36 -10.98 22.50
C LYS A 221 -24.44 -9.82 23.49
N GLN A 222 -23.47 -8.91 23.44
CA GLN A 222 -23.63 -7.61 24.07
C GLN A 222 -24.42 -6.73 23.10
N ASP A 223 -25.68 -6.51 23.43
CA ASP A 223 -26.54 -5.55 22.76
C ASP A 223 -26.02 -4.14 23.04
N PHE A 224 -25.39 -3.53 22.03
CA PHE A 224 -25.12 -2.10 22.04
C PHE A 224 -26.46 -1.35 21.87
N LYS A 225 -27.09 -0.99 22.99
CA LYS A 225 -28.18 0.00 23.00
C LYS A 225 -27.64 1.31 22.45
N LYS A 226 -28.15 1.69 21.27
CA LYS A 226 -28.02 3.02 20.67
C LYS A 226 -28.50 4.07 21.68
N LYS A 227 -27.58 4.86 22.26
CA LYS A 227 -27.95 6.16 22.81
C LYS A 227 -28.18 7.11 21.64
N LYS A 228 -29.46 7.33 21.36
CA LYS A 228 -29.99 8.43 20.56
C LYS A 228 -29.53 9.72 21.25
N VAL A 229 -28.58 10.45 20.65
CA VAL A 229 -28.31 11.83 21.04
C VAL A 229 -29.36 12.66 20.32
N GLU A 230 -30.21 13.28 21.13
CA GLU A 230 -31.28 14.17 20.74
C GLU A 230 -30.73 15.59 20.76
N ARG A 231 -30.86 16.26 19.61
CA ARG A 231 -30.70 17.70 19.31
C ARG A 231 -29.37 18.37 19.66
#